data_AF-A0A9E3RAG1-F1
#
_entry.id   AF-A0A9E3RAG1-F1
#
_cell.length_a   1.000
_cell.length_b   1.000
_cell.length_c   1.000
_cell.angle_alpha   90.00
_cell.angle_beta   90.00
_cell.angle_gamma   90.00
#
_symmetry.space_group_name_H-M   'P 1'
#
loop_
_entity.id
_entity.type
_entity.pdbx_description
1 polymer ?
#
loop_
_entity_poly.entity_id
_entity_poly.type
_entity_poly.pdbx_seq_one_letter_code
_entity_poly.pdbx_strand_id
1 'polypeptide(L)'
;ISVRRWSHFKPGAGGDAGARYRRAVADAARALVRDGCAVTFLSTCQGVPEYWTDDSQFAQALVDELLPGEAHVTVDRAFRTPEQLAEALRGYDLAIATRMHFAILALCVATPVVAIAYEFKSRELLRAMGRESWAFDIEDVTADGLVAAAREALAGGAPLRAAITAQVQAWRTDAVAPARAIAAAIGAPTVG
;
A
#
# COMPACT_ATOMS: atom_id res chain seq x y z
N ILE A 1 -3.04 6.32 -1.77
CA ILE A 1 -2.27 6.26 -0.50
C ILE A 1 -3.13 5.57 0.56
N SER A 2 -2.65 4.49 1.17
CA SER A 2 -3.28 3.85 2.33
C SER A 2 -2.50 4.23 3.59
N VAL A 3 -3.22 4.76 4.58
CA VAL A 3 -2.68 5.12 5.90
C VAL A 3 -3.33 4.28 6.98
N ARG A 4 -2.64 4.11 8.10
CA ARG A 4 -3.16 3.49 9.32
C ARG A 4 -2.79 4.35 10.53
N ARG A 5 -3.69 4.45 11.51
CA ARG A 5 -3.32 4.95 12.84
C ARG A 5 -2.40 3.94 13.54
N TRP A 6 -1.21 4.39 13.93
CA TRP A 6 -0.25 3.59 14.67
C TRP A 6 0.11 4.29 15.99
N SER A 7 0.18 3.51 17.08
CA SER A 7 0.46 4.00 18.44
C SER A 7 1.59 3.25 19.14
N HIS A 8 2.12 2.18 18.54
CA HIS A 8 3.15 1.33 19.14
C HIS A 8 4.53 1.60 18.52
N PHE A 9 5.01 2.83 18.63
CA PHE A 9 6.35 3.19 18.20
C PHE A 9 7.40 2.65 19.18
N LYS A 10 8.57 2.28 18.69
CA LYS A 10 9.68 1.78 19.51
C LYS A 10 10.08 2.81 20.57
N PRO A 11 10.47 2.36 21.77
CA PRO A 11 11.08 3.23 22.77
C PRO A 11 12.28 3.97 22.15
N GLY A 12 12.30 5.30 22.24
CA GLY A 12 13.38 6.11 21.66
C GLY A 12 13.08 6.69 20.26
N ALA A 13 11.96 6.34 19.61
CA ALA A 13 11.54 6.96 18.34
C ALA A 13 11.19 8.48 18.46
N GLY A 14 11.40 9.08 19.64
CA GLY A 14 11.02 10.46 19.97
C GLY A 14 9.52 10.62 20.17
N GLY A 15 9.11 11.53 21.06
CA GLY A 15 7.70 11.74 21.43
C GLY A 15 6.75 12.17 20.29
N ASP A 16 7.28 12.35 19.07
CA ASP A 16 6.56 12.90 17.91
C ASP A 16 6.53 11.98 16.67
N ALA A 17 6.87 10.69 16.81
CA ALA A 17 6.93 9.77 15.67
C ALA A 17 5.62 9.70 14.86
N GLY A 18 4.47 9.71 15.55
CA GLY A 18 3.16 9.75 14.91
C GLY A 18 2.92 10.98 14.05
N ALA A 19 3.31 12.18 14.51
CA ALA A 19 3.12 13.38 13.70
C ALA A 19 4.17 13.49 12.58
N ARG A 20 5.41 13.00 12.79
CA ARG A 20 6.39 12.87 11.70
C ARG A 20 5.86 12.00 10.57
N TYR A 21 5.30 10.84 10.88
CA TYR A 21 4.64 9.98 9.88
C TYR A 21 3.51 10.71 9.15
N ARG A 22 2.60 11.39 9.87
CA ARG A 22 1.51 12.15 9.24
C ARG A 22 2.04 13.23 8.30
N ARG A 23 3.03 14.01 8.75
CA ARG A 23 3.67 15.07 7.94
C ARG A 23 4.39 14.49 6.73
N ALA A 24 5.15 13.41 6.88
CA ALA A 24 5.83 12.74 5.77
C ALA A 24 4.84 12.30 4.68
N VAL A 25 3.70 11.72 5.07
CA VAL A 25 2.64 11.33 4.11
C VAL A 25 2.00 12.55 3.45
N ALA A 26 1.65 13.59 4.22
CA ALA A 26 1.05 14.80 3.68
C ALA A 26 1.99 15.54 2.72
N ASP A 27 3.24 15.72 3.10
CA ASP A 27 4.24 16.41 2.27
C ASP A 27 4.57 15.60 1.01
N ALA A 28 4.60 14.27 1.10
CA ALA A 28 4.71 13.41 -0.09
C ALA A 28 3.49 13.54 -1.01
N ALA A 29 2.27 13.54 -0.47
CA ALA A 29 1.05 13.76 -1.26
C ALA A 29 1.09 15.11 -1.99
N ARG A 30 1.48 16.18 -1.29
CA ARG A 30 1.61 17.52 -1.88
C ARG A 30 2.68 17.57 -2.98
N ALA A 31 3.82 16.92 -2.76
CA ALA A 31 4.88 16.84 -3.77
C ALA A 31 4.40 16.11 -5.03
N LEU A 32 3.69 14.99 -4.87
CA LEU A 32 3.12 14.23 -6.00
C LEU A 32 2.03 15.02 -6.74
N VAL A 33 1.20 15.79 -6.03
CA VAL A 33 0.24 16.71 -6.66
C VAL A 33 0.95 17.77 -7.49
N ARG A 34 2.06 18.34 -6.99
CA ARG A 34 2.89 19.29 -7.77
C ARG A 34 3.54 18.65 -8.99
N ASP A 35 3.82 17.35 -8.93
CA ASP A 35 4.29 16.55 -10.07
C ASP A 35 3.15 16.20 -11.06
N GLY A 36 1.92 16.68 -10.82
CA GLY A 36 0.76 16.47 -11.68
C GLY A 36 -0.08 15.23 -11.35
N CYS A 37 0.17 14.57 -10.22
CA CYS A 37 -0.63 13.41 -9.81
C CYS A 37 -1.96 13.83 -9.15
N ALA A 38 -3.00 13.03 -9.34
CA ALA A 38 -4.15 13.00 -8.44
C ALA A 38 -3.88 12.00 -7.31
N VAL A 39 -4.20 12.37 -6.07
CA VAL A 39 -3.96 11.54 -4.88
C VAL A 39 -5.27 11.17 -4.21
N THR A 40 -5.55 9.86 -4.13
CA THR A 40 -6.68 9.34 -3.36
C THR A 40 -6.18 8.62 -2.12
N PHE A 41 -6.73 8.97 -0.96
CA PHE A 41 -6.61 8.18 0.25
C PHE A 41 -7.65 7.05 0.24
N LEU A 42 -7.17 5.81 0.29
CA LEU A 42 -7.98 4.59 0.17
C LEU A 42 -7.29 3.47 0.97
N SER A 43 -8.05 2.65 1.69
CA SER A 43 -7.54 1.60 2.57
C SER A 43 -8.38 0.32 2.48
N THR A 44 -7.85 -0.77 3.06
CA THR A 44 -8.55 -2.07 3.21
C THR A 44 -9.53 -2.10 4.38
N CYS A 45 -9.40 -1.18 5.33
CA CYS A 45 -10.23 -1.13 6.53
C CYS A 45 -10.99 0.19 6.57
N GLN A 46 -12.10 0.27 5.83
CA GLN A 46 -12.94 1.47 5.74
C GLN A 46 -14.39 1.12 5.40
N GLY A 47 -15.32 2.00 5.80
CA GLY A 47 -16.71 1.94 5.37
C GLY A 47 -17.55 0.80 5.98
N VAL A 48 -17.04 0.08 6.98
CA VAL A 48 -17.79 -0.95 7.73
C VAL A 48 -18.13 -0.41 9.12
N PRO A 49 -19.38 -0.01 9.41
CA PRO A 49 -19.76 0.59 10.70
C PRO A 49 -19.43 -0.29 11.91
N GLU A 50 -19.53 -1.60 11.77
CA GLU A 50 -19.34 -2.58 12.84
C GLU A 50 -17.86 -2.92 13.07
N TYR A 51 -16.97 -2.50 12.18
CA TYR A 51 -15.54 -2.80 12.31
C TYR A 51 -14.86 -1.74 13.18
N TRP A 52 -14.13 -2.19 14.20
CA TRP A 52 -13.51 -1.35 15.24
C TRP A 52 -12.46 -0.35 14.73
N THR A 53 -12.02 -0.45 13.47
CA THR A 53 -11.05 0.46 12.85
C THR A 53 -11.57 0.97 11.51
N ASP A 54 -11.62 2.28 11.33
CA ASP A 54 -11.88 2.91 10.03
C ASP A 54 -10.69 3.81 9.67
N ASP A 55 -9.80 3.28 8.84
CA ASP A 55 -8.60 3.99 8.38
C ASP A 55 -8.98 5.25 7.55
N SER A 56 -10.19 5.30 6.97
CA SER A 56 -10.65 6.48 6.23
C SER A 56 -10.92 7.67 7.15
N GLN A 57 -11.26 7.44 8.43
CA GLN A 57 -11.37 8.52 9.42
C GLN A 57 -10.01 9.11 9.76
N PHE A 58 -8.99 8.26 9.90
CA PHE A 58 -7.62 8.72 10.11
C PHE A 58 -7.09 9.48 8.89
N ALA A 59 -7.37 8.98 7.68
CA ALA A 59 -7.05 9.68 6.44
C ALA A 59 -7.75 11.04 6.34
N GLN A 60 -9.04 11.10 6.66
CA GLN A 60 -9.80 12.36 6.65
C GLN A 60 -9.20 13.39 7.60
N ALA A 61 -8.93 13.00 8.85
CA ALA A 61 -8.32 13.89 9.82
C ALA A 61 -6.94 14.40 9.37
N LEU A 62 -6.11 13.52 8.76
CA LEU A 62 -4.82 13.90 8.18
C LEU A 62 -4.99 14.93 7.05
N VAL A 63 -5.92 14.70 6.13
CA VAL A 63 -6.17 15.61 5.00
C VAL A 63 -6.72 16.95 5.48
N ASP A 64 -7.68 16.95 6.39
CA ASP A 64 -8.27 18.18 6.94
C ASP A 64 -7.24 19.04 7.69
N GLU A 65 -6.33 18.40 8.45
CA GLU A 65 -5.29 19.07 9.24
C GLU A 65 -4.12 19.56 8.37
N LEU A 66 -3.62 18.71 7.46
CA LEU A 66 -2.32 18.90 6.81
C LEU A 66 -2.38 19.19 5.31
N LEU A 67 -3.53 18.98 4.66
CA LEU A 67 -3.73 19.22 3.22
C LEU A 67 -4.99 20.08 2.95
N PRO A 68 -5.25 21.15 3.72
CA PRO A 68 -6.47 21.94 3.53
C PRO A 68 -6.48 22.61 2.16
N GLY A 69 -7.54 22.39 1.39
CA GLY A 69 -7.74 23.02 0.08
C GLY A 69 -6.95 22.40 -1.08
N GLU A 70 -6.27 21.27 -0.88
CA GLU A 70 -5.56 20.55 -1.96
C GLU A 70 -6.56 19.88 -2.91
N ALA A 71 -6.93 20.55 -3.99
CA ALA A 71 -8.02 20.13 -4.90
C ALA A 71 -7.82 18.76 -5.58
N HIS A 72 -6.58 18.29 -5.68
CA HIS A 72 -6.24 16.99 -6.28
C HIS A 72 -6.06 15.88 -5.23
N VAL A 73 -6.39 16.16 -3.97
CA VAL A 73 -6.39 15.18 -2.88
C VAL A 73 -7.83 14.83 -2.53
N THR A 74 -8.15 13.54 -2.51
CA THR A 74 -9.47 13.05 -2.10
C THR A 74 -9.34 11.94 -1.06
N VAL A 75 -10.36 11.77 -0.23
CA VAL A 75 -10.47 10.64 0.71
C VAL A 75 -11.67 9.82 0.29
N ASP A 76 -11.41 8.59 -0.15
CA ASP A 76 -12.46 7.63 -0.43
C ASP A 76 -12.83 6.89 0.86
N ARG A 77 -14.10 6.98 1.24
CA ARG A 77 -14.64 6.38 2.46
C ARG A 77 -15.59 5.21 2.20
N ALA A 78 -15.82 4.87 0.93
CA ALA A 78 -16.76 3.82 0.58
C ALA A 78 -16.20 2.45 0.96
N PHE A 79 -17.07 1.58 1.48
CA PHE A 79 -16.74 0.17 1.64
C PHE A 79 -16.52 -0.49 0.29
N ARG A 80 -15.51 -1.35 0.22
CA ARG A 80 -15.24 -2.22 -0.92
C ARG A 80 -14.87 -3.61 -0.41
N THR A 81 -15.43 -4.63 -1.04
CA THR A 81 -14.90 -5.99 -0.96
C THR A 81 -13.46 -6.04 -1.47
N PRO A 82 -12.65 -7.04 -1.09
CA PRO A 82 -11.28 -7.18 -1.60
C PRO A 82 -11.20 -7.14 -3.13
N GLU A 83 -12.16 -7.75 -3.83
CA GLU A 83 -12.25 -7.78 -5.29
C GLU A 83 -12.53 -6.40 -5.86
N GLN A 84 -13.49 -5.66 -5.28
CA GLN A 84 -13.79 -4.28 -5.68
C GLN A 84 -12.62 -3.34 -5.41
N LEU A 85 -11.90 -3.55 -4.31
CA LEU A 85 -10.72 -2.75 -3.98
C LEU A 85 -9.56 -3.05 -4.93
N ALA A 86 -9.32 -4.31 -5.27
CA ALA A 86 -8.33 -4.70 -6.28
C ALA A 86 -8.67 -4.10 -7.64
N GLU A 87 -9.94 -4.13 -8.06
CA GLU A 87 -10.37 -3.50 -9.30
C GLU A 87 -10.14 -1.98 -9.29
N ALA A 88 -10.49 -1.31 -8.19
CA ALA A 88 -10.19 0.11 -8.02
C ALA A 88 -8.67 0.40 -8.11
N LEU A 89 -7.85 -0.44 -7.46
CA LEU A 89 -6.39 -0.31 -7.46
C LEU A 89 -5.74 -0.47 -8.84
N ARG A 90 -6.39 -1.17 -9.77
CA ARG A 90 -5.92 -1.31 -11.15
C ARG A 90 -5.85 0.04 -11.88
N GLY A 91 -6.74 0.96 -11.53
CA GLY A 91 -6.80 2.31 -12.12
C GLY A 91 -5.75 3.29 -11.60
N TYR A 92 -4.91 2.90 -10.61
CA TYR A 92 -3.85 3.76 -10.07
C TYR A 92 -2.49 3.39 -10.65
N ASP A 93 -1.63 4.38 -10.85
CA ASP A 93 -0.25 4.20 -11.33
C ASP A 93 0.73 3.80 -10.23
N LEU A 94 0.38 4.05 -8.97
CA LEU A 94 1.20 3.77 -7.79
C LEU A 94 0.33 3.64 -6.54
N ALA A 95 0.70 2.74 -5.64
CA ALA A 95 0.16 2.63 -4.29
C ALA A 95 1.24 2.91 -3.24
N ILE A 96 1.07 3.96 -2.42
CA ILE A 96 1.80 4.09 -1.15
C ILE A 96 0.97 3.40 -0.07
N ALA A 97 1.54 2.40 0.61
CA ALA A 97 0.80 1.48 1.46
C ALA A 97 1.37 1.36 2.88
N THR A 98 0.59 1.77 3.88
CA THR A 98 0.85 1.39 5.28
C THR A 98 0.26 0.02 5.60
N ARG A 99 -0.90 -0.34 5.05
CA ARG A 99 -1.53 -1.66 5.25
C ARG A 99 -0.94 -2.70 4.30
N MET A 100 -0.40 -3.80 4.83
CA MET A 100 0.14 -4.89 3.99
C MET A 100 -0.90 -5.48 3.02
N HIS A 101 -2.15 -5.65 3.43
CA HIS A 101 -3.20 -6.15 2.54
C HIS A 101 -3.47 -5.21 1.36
N PHE A 102 -3.33 -3.90 1.56
CA PHE A 102 -3.44 -2.93 0.47
C PHE A 102 -2.30 -3.09 -0.54
N ALA A 103 -1.07 -3.29 -0.05
CA ALA A 103 0.08 -3.61 -0.90
C ALA A 103 -0.12 -4.90 -1.70
N ILE A 104 -0.58 -5.98 -1.06
CA ILE A 104 -0.83 -7.26 -1.73
C ILE A 104 -1.88 -7.12 -2.84
N LEU A 105 -3.01 -6.46 -2.55
CA LEU A 105 -4.06 -6.26 -3.55
C LEU A 105 -3.56 -5.41 -4.73
N ALA A 106 -2.77 -4.37 -4.47
CA ALA A 106 -2.16 -3.54 -5.52
C ALA A 106 -1.22 -4.35 -6.42
N LEU A 107 -0.31 -5.15 -5.83
CA LEU A 107 0.59 -6.01 -6.59
C LEU A 107 -0.17 -7.06 -7.42
N CYS A 108 -1.26 -7.63 -6.88
CA CYS A 108 -2.11 -8.58 -7.58
C CYS A 108 -2.75 -8.04 -8.88
N VAL A 109 -2.87 -6.72 -9.01
CA VAL A 109 -3.34 -6.01 -10.22
C VAL A 109 -2.24 -5.21 -10.91
N ALA A 110 -0.98 -5.57 -10.63
CA ALA A 110 0.22 -4.99 -11.22
C ALA A 110 0.43 -3.50 -10.94
N THR A 111 -0.17 -2.96 -9.89
CA THR A 111 0.07 -1.58 -9.43
C THR A 111 1.33 -1.55 -8.55
N PRO A 112 2.37 -0.78 -8.89
CA PRO A 112 3.58 -0.62 -8.08
C PRO A 112 3.28 -0.19 -6.65
N VAL A 113 4.12 -0.62 -5.70
CA VAL A 113 3.94 -0.33 -4.28
C VAL A 113 5.19 0.29 -3.67
N VAL A 114 4.99 1.39 -2.94
CA VAL A 114 5.93 1.91 -1.93
C VAL A 114 5.32 1.66 -0.56
N ALA A 115 6.05 1.07 0.38
CA ALA A 115 5.52 0.67 1.67
C ALA A 115 6.00 1.56 2.81
N ILE A 116 5.10 1.89 3.72
CA ILE A 116 5.39 2.46 5.04
C ILE A 116 5.19 1.33 6.06
N ALA A 117 6.28 0.68 6.42
CA ALA A 117 6.31 -0.52 7.24
C ALA A 117 6.35 -0.17 8.73
N TYR A 118 5.28 -0.47 9.44
CA TYR A 118 5.29 -0.53 10.92
C TYR A 118 5.59 -1.94 11.45
N GLU A 119 5.60 -2.93 10.55
CA GLU A 119 5.95 -4.34 10.80
C GLU A 119 6.90 -4.81 9.68
N PHE A 120 7.74 -5.81 9.99
CA PHE A 120 8.76 -6.30 9.05
C PHE A 120 8.18 -6.93 7.76
N LYS A 121 6.93 -7.41 7.79
CA LYS A 121 6.30 -8.13 6.67
C LYS A 121 6.21 -7.32 5.37
N SER A 122 5.90 -6.03 5.46
CA SER A 122 5.84 -5.17 4.26
C SER A 122 7.22 -4.99 3.62
N ARG A 123 8.29 -4.95 4.44
CA ARG A 123 9.67 -4.91 3.96
C ARG A 123 10.06 -6.23 3.30
N GLU A 124 9.72 -7.37 3.90
CA GLU A 124 9.98 -8.67 3.29
C GLU A 124 9.23 -8.88 1.98
N LEU A 125 7.98 -8.42 1.89
CA LEU A 125 7.20 -8.45 0.65
C LEU A 125 7.93 -7.68 -0.46
N LEU A 126 8.36 -6.45 -0.20
CA LEU A 126 9.08 -5.65 -1.20
C LEU A 126 10.50 -6.18 -1.46
N ARG A 127 11.17 -6.78 -0.48
CA ARG A 127 12.44 -7.49 -0.69
C ARG A 127 12.26 -8.67 -1.64
N ALA A 128 11.21 -9.45 -1.47
CA ALA A 128 10.88 -10.57 -2.35
C ALA A 128 10.52 -10.10 -3.78
N MET A 129 10.04 -8.87 -3.94
CA MET A 129 9.85 -8.20 -5.24
C MET A 129 11.14 -7.58 -5.83
N GLY A 130 12.28 -7.66 -5.13
CA GLY A 130 13.52 -6.97 -5.52
C GLY A 130 13.48 -5.45 -5.35
N ARG A 131 12.59 -4.93 -4.49
CA ARG A 131 12.30 -3.50 -4.26
C ARG A 131 12.37 -3.11 -2.78
N GLU A 132 13.28 -3.71 -2.01
CA GLU A 132 13.42 -3.43 -0.57
C GLU A 132 13.64 -1.94 -0.26
N SER A 133 14.32 -1.20 -1.15
CA SER A 133 14.53 0.25 -1.04
C SER A 133 13.24 1.07 -1.04
N TRP A 134 12.11 0.50 -1.48
CA TRP A 134 10.80 1.14 -1.46
C TRP A 134 10.02 0.85 -0.16
N ALA A 135 10.64 0.19 0.83
CA ALA A 135 10.07 -0.02 2.17
C ALA A 135 10.73 0.90 3.20
N PHE A 136 9.94 1.82 3.77
CA PHE A 136 10.38 2.77 4.80
C PHE A 136 9.83 2.35 6.17
N ASP A 137 10.63 2.42 7.24
CA ASP A 137 10.11 2.22 8.60
C ASP A 137 9.18 3.40 8.96
N ILE A 138 8.01 3.12 9.55
CA ILE A 138 7.05 4.15 9.96
C ILE A 138 7.64 5.16 10.96
N GLU A 139 8.68 4.78 11.70
CA GLU A 139 9.35 5.62 12.71
C GLU A 139 10.19 6.74 12.10
N ASP A 140 10.81 6.45 10.96
CA ASP A 140 11.85 7.27 10.33
C ASP A 140 11.50 7.65 8.88
N VAL A 141 10.26 7.41 8.46
CA VAL A 141 9.79 7.76 7.12
C VAL A 141 9.84 9.27 6.91
N THR A 142 10.38 9.67 5.76
CA THR A 142 10.47 11.07 5.32
C THR A 142 9.71 11.28 4.02
N ALA A 143 9.27 12.51 3.79
CA ALA A 143 8.62 12.88 2.54
C ALA A 143 9.57 12.67 1.35
N ASP A 144 10.83 13.10 1.47
CA ASP A 144 11.83 12.98 0.40
C ASP A 144 12.06 11.52 -0.02
N GLY A 145 12.15 10.60 0.95
CA GLY A 145 12.28 9.17 0.68
C GLY A 145 11.05 8.61 -0.05
N LEU A 146 9.85 8.92 0.43
CA LEU A 146 8.60 8.50 -0.22
C LEU A 146 8.47 9.04 -1.64
N VAL A 147 8.78 10.31 -1.84
CA VAL A 147 8.69 10.98 -3.15
C VAL A 147 9.72 10.41 -4.12
N ALA A 148 10.96 10.18 -3.68
CA ALA A 148 11.98 9.58 -4.52
C ALA A 148 11.56 8.18 -5.00
N ALA A 149 11.12 7.32 -4.08
CA ALA A 149 10.65 5.97 -4.41
C ALA A 149 9.38 6.00 -5.29
N ALA A 150 8.45 6.92 -5.03
CA ALA A 150 7.24 7.10 -5.82
C ALA A 150 7.57 7.52 -7.26
N ARG A 151 8.47 8.49 -7.45
CA ARG A 151 8.91 8.93 -8.78
C ARG A 151 9.63 7.82 -9.53
N GLU A 152 10.49 7.06 -8.87
CA GLU A 152 11.14 5.89 -9.46
C GLU A 152 10.10 4.86 -9.93
N ALA A 153 9.12 4.54 -9.08
CA ALA A 153 8.05 3.59 -9.41
C ALA A 153 7.17 4.09 -10.58
N LEU A 154 6.79 5.36 -10.58
CA LEU A 154 6.01 5.98 -11.68
C LEU A 154 6.79 5.99 -13.00
N ALA A 155 8.09 6.33 -12.96
CA ALA A 155 8.97 6.30 -14.13
C ALA A 155 9.16 4.89 -14.70
N GLY A 156 9.02 3.85 -13.86
CA GLY A 156 9.14 2.45 -14.28
C GLY A 156 8.04 1.98 -15.25
N GLY A 157 6.87 2.64 -15.26
CA GLY A 157 5.81 2.46 -16.25
C GLY A 157 5.45 1.00 -16.57
N ALA A 158 5.19 0.72 -17.85
CA ALA A 158 4.80 -0.62 -18.32
C ALA A 158 5.84 -1.72 -18.03
N PRO A 159 7.16 -1.52 -18.22
CA PRO A 159 8.17 -2.52 -17.87
C PRO A 159 8.11 -2.97 -16.41
N LEU A 160 7.94 -2.02 -15.47
CA LEU A 160 7.80 -2.34 -14.05
C LEU A 160 6.51 -3.15 -13.78
N ARG A 161 5.38 -2.74 -14.38
CA ARG A 161 4.11 -3.46 -14.23
C ARG A 161 4.18 -4.89 -14.77
N ALA A 162 4.88 -5.10 -15.89
CA ALA A 162 5.11 -6.43 -16.46
C ALA A 162 5.97 -7.30 -15.52
N ALA A 163 7.03 -6.74 -14.94
CA ALA A 163 7.87 -7.43 -13.96
C ALA A 163 7.07 -7.80 -12.70
N ILE A 164 6.22 -6.89 -12.20
CA ILE A 164 5.33 -7.17 -11.07
C ILE A 164 4.39 -8.32 -11.39
N THR A 165 3.76 -8.29 -12.57
CA THR A 165 2.84 -9.34 -13.02
C THR A 165 3.54 -10.70 -13.08
N ALA A 166 4.72 -10.77 -13.71
CA ALA A 166 5.50 -12.00 -13.81
C ALA A 166 5.83 -12.59 -12.42
N GLN A 167 6.30 -11.74 -11.49
CA GLN A 167 6.65 -12.18 -10.14
C GLN A 167 5.43 -12.68 -9.36
N VAL A 168 4.29 -11.98 -9.44
CA VAL A 168 3.04 -12.41 -8.79
C VAL A 168 2.52 -13.71 -9.36
N GLN A 169 2.63 -13.94 -10.68
CA GLN A 169 2.22 -15.21 -11.29
C GLN A 169 3.12 -16.37 -10.87
N ALA A 170 4.44 -16.14 -10.73
CA ALA A 170 5.35 -17.12 -10.17
C ALA A 170 4.91 -17.50 -8.74
N TRP A 171 4.66 -16.52 -7.87
CA TRP A 171 4.18 -16.79 -6.51
C TRP A 171 2.83 -17.51 -6.45
N ARG A 172 1.90 -17.19 -7.34
CA ARG A 172 0.62 -17.92 -7.43
C ARG A 172 0.84 -19.39 -7.80
N THR A 173 1.73 -19.65 -8.73
CA THR A 173 2.09 -21.01 -9.15
C THR A 173 2.70 -21.78 -7.98
N ASP A 174 3.65 -21.17 -7.26
CA ASP A 174 4.30 -21.77 -6.10
C ASP A 174 3.31 -22.02 -4.94
N ALA A 175 2.42 -21.07 -4.66
CA ALA A 175 1.45 -21.18 -3.57
C ALA A 175 0.43 -22.31 -3.80
N VAL A 176 0.06 -22.59 -5.05
CA VAL A 176 -0.91 -23.63 -5.40
C VAL A 176 -0.26 -25.01 -5.57
N ALA A 177 1.07 -25.08 -5.79
CA ALA A 177 1.78 -26.34 -6.02
C ALA A 177 1.59 -27.39 -4.90
N PRO A 178 1.70 -27.06 -3.60
CA PRO A 178 1.44 -28.02 -2.52
C PRO A 178 0.00 -28.52 -2.52
N ALA A 179 -0.99 -27.64 -2.73
CA ALA A 179 -2.40 -28.02 -2.77
C ALA A 179 -2.68 -29.01 -3.91
N ARG A 180 -2.08 -28.77 -5.10
CA ARG A 180 -2.15 -29.70 -6.24
C ARG A 180 -1.50 -31.04 -5.93
N ALA A 181 -0.33 -31.05 -5.29
CA ALA A 181 0.35 -32.28 -4.90
C ALA A 181 -0.48 -33.12 -3.91
N ILE A 182 -1.09 -32.46 -2.92
CA ILE A 182 -1.98 -33.12 -1.96
C ILE A 182 -3.23 -33.66 -2.66
N ALA A 183 -3.89 -32.87 -3.51
CA ALA A 183 -5.07 -33.30 -4.25
C ALA A 183 -4.79 -34.55 -5.11
N ALA A 184 -3.64 -34.57 -5.80
CA ALA A 184 -3.20 -35.72 -6.58
C ALA A 184 -2.93 -36.96 -5.71
N ALA A 185 -2.30 -36.80 -4.54
CA ALA A 185 -2.01 -37.90 -3.62
C ALA A 185 -3.27 -38.53 -3.01
N ILE A 186 -4.35 -37.76 -2.83
CA ILE A 186 -5.60 -38.22 -2.22
C ILE A 186 -6.69 -38.57 -3.25
N GLY A 187 -6.41 -38.48 -4.54
CA GLY A 187 -7.39 -38.75 -5.61
C GLY A 187 -8.53 -37.73 -5.70
N ALA A 188 -8.35 -36.52 -5.16
CA ALA A 188 -9.34 -35.46 -5.26
C ALA A 188 -9.28 -34.79 -6.65
N PRO A 189 -10.42 -34.34 -7.20
CA PRO A 189 -10.43 -33.63 -8.48
C PRO A 189 -9.57 -32.37 -8.39
N THR A 190 -8.76 -32.11 -9.42
CA THR A 190 -7.90 -30.92 -9.51
C THR A 190 -8.75 -29.66 -9.58
N VAL A 191 -8.57 -28.74 -8.63
CA VAL A 191 -9.18 -27.41 -8.70
C VAL A 191 -8.44 -26.58 -9.76
N GLY A 192 -9.19 -26.13 -10.77
CA GLY A 192 -8.72 -25.33 -11.90
C GLY A 192 -8.37 -23.89 -11.51
#